data_AF-A0A9C9ER71-F1
#
_entry.id   AF-A0A9C9ER71-F1
#
_cell.length_a   1.000
_cell.length_b   1.000
_cell.length_c   1.000
_cell.angle_alpha   90.00
_cell.angle_beta   90.00
_cell.angle_gamma   90.00
#
_symmetry.space_group_name_H-M   'P 1'
#
loop_
_entity.id
_entity.type
_entity.pdbx_description
1 polymer ?
#
loop_
_entity_poly.entity_id
_entity_poly.type
_entity_poly.pdbx_seq_one_letter_code
_entity_poly.pdbx_strand_id
1 'polypeptide(L)'
;KIMMLIKGYFNPHHLANLKKETMSIENHYRVGGARKLNIDPGYITPSKLVLATHKDYAGAIALLEGINAIVELIYHGGTYRELLWTYRDYSDNIPFFNDVRKYMELWL
;
A
#
# COMPACT_ATOMS: atom_id res chain seq x y z
N LYS A 1 -1.92 -12.49 -0.99
CA LYS A 1 -1.85 -11.02 -1.22
C LYS A 1 -0.42 -10.71 -1.62
N ILE A 2 -0.22 -9.79 -2.56
CA ILE A 2 1.08 -9.34 -3.05
C ILE A 2 1.18 -7.86 -2.69
N MET A 3 2.19 -7.51 -1.90
CA MET A 3 2.48 -6.13 -1.52
C MET A 3 3.51 -5.57 -2.49
N MET A 4 3.12 -4.62 -3.33
CA MET A 4 4.01 -3.97 -4.27
C MET A 4 4.43 -2.62 -3.69
N LEU A 5 5.65 -2.54 -3.18
CA LEU A 5 6.19 -1.31 -2.59
C LEU A 5 7.18 -0.65 -3.53
N ILE A 6 6.90 0.62 -3.85
CA ILE A 6 7.78 1.42 -4.70
C ILE A 6 8.90 2.01 -3.83
N LYS A 7 10.13 1.87 -4.30
CA LYS A 7 11.33 2.45 -3.70
C LYS A 7 11.66 3.80 -4.32
N GLY A 8 12.06 4.77 -3.51
CA GLY A 8 12.60 6.07 -3.97
C GLY A 8 11.57 7.19 -4.06
N TYR A 9 11.90 8.26 -4.79
CA TYR A 9 11.03 9.42 -4.98
C TYR A 9 9.85 9.03 -5.88
N PHE A 10 8.74 8.66 -5.26
CA PHE A 10 7.52 8.30 -5.97
C PHE A 10 6.58 9.50 -6.01
N ASN A 11 6.15 9.89 -7.21
CA ASN A 11 5.10 10.88 -7.37
C ASN A 11 3.74 10.25 -7.01
N PRO A 12 3.08 10.66 -5.90
CA PRO A 12 1.81 10.06 -5.49
C PRO A 12 0.70 10.18 -6.52
N HIS A 13 0.80 11.13 -7.47
CA HIS A 13 -0.14 11.25 -8.57
C HIS A 13 -0.19 10.00 -9.47
N HIS A 14 0.88 9.22 -9.54
CA HIS A 14 0.90 7.96 -10.32
C HIS A 14 0.28 6.78 -9.59
N LEU A 15 -0.04 6.91 -8.30
CA LEU A 15 -0.55 5.81 -7.48
C LEU A 15 -1.91 5.31 -7.95
N ALA A 16 -2.76 6.23 -8.43
CA ALA A 16 -4.06 5.90 -9.00
C ALA A 16 -3.92 5.02 -10.25
N ASN A 17 -3.05 5.43 -11.19
CA ASN A 17 -2.77 4.68 -12.42
C ASN A 17 -2.22 3.29 -12.10
N LEU A 18 -1.27 3.20 -11.17
CA LEU A 18 -0.71 1.92 -10.75
C LEU A 18 -1.77 1.00 -10.11
N LYS A 19 -2.73 1.56 -9.35
CA LYS A 19 -3.84 0.75 -8.83
C LYS A 19 -4.72 0.20 -9.95
N LYS A 20 -4.98 0.99 -10.99
CA LYS A 20 -5.73 0.54 -12.15
C LYS A 20 -5.00 -0.55 -12.93
N GLU A 21 -3.69 -0.40 -13.14
CA GLU A 21 -2.86 -1.43 -13.77
C GLU A 21 -2.89 -2.75 -12.98
N THR A 22 -2.71 -2.69 -11.66
CA THR A 22 -2.77 -3.87 -10.80
C THR A 22 -4.16 -4.52 -10.79
N MET A 23 -5.25 -3.73 -10.79
CA MET A 23 -6.61 -4.24 -10.94
C MET A 23 -6.84 -4.90 -12.31
N SER A 24 -6.24 -4.38 -13.39
CA SER A 24 -6.28 -5.00 -14.71
C SER A 24 -5.59 -6.37 -14.72
N ILE A 25 -4.41 -6.47 -14.09
CA ILE A 25 -3.69 -7.73 -13.90
C ILE A 25 -4.54 -8.71 -13.10
N GLU A 26 -5.10 -8.29 -11.97
CA GLU A 26 -5.98 -9.12 -11.15
C GLU A 26 -7.17 -9.66 -11.93
N ASN A 27 -7.78 -8.83 -12.79
CA ASN A 27 -8.90 -9.20 -13.64
C ASN A 27 -8.51 -10.21 -14.70
N HIS A 28 -7.33 -10.06 -15.31
CA HIS A 28 -6.80 -11.00 -16.30
C HIS A 28 -6.65 -12.42 -15.74
N TYR A 29 -6.23 -12.54 -14.48
CA TYR A 29 -6.03 -13.84 -13.81
C TYR A 29 -7.28 -14.36 -13.07
N ARG A 30 -8.46 -13.78 -13.30
CA ARG A 30 -9.71 -14.33 -12.71
C ARG A 30 -10.04 -15.66 -13.34
N VAL A 31 -10.50 -16.59 -12.50
CA VAL A 31 -10.97 -17.92 -12.94
C VAL A 31 -12.38 -18.11 -12.42
N GLY A 32 -13.34 -18.35 -13.32
CA GLY A 32 -14.76 -18.49 -12.97
C GLY A 32 -15.34 -17.25 -12.27
N GLY A 33 -14.83 -16.06 -12.60
CA GLY A 33 -15.23 -14.80 -11.93
C GLY A 33 -14.65 -14.61 -10.52
N ALA A 34 -13.93 -15.59 -9.96
CA ALA A 34 -13.27 -15.42 -8.66
C ALA A 34 -11.92 -14.71 -8.82
N ARG A 35 -11.64 -13.74 -7.94
CA ARG A 35 -10.32 -13.09 -7.82
C ARG A 35 -9.32 -14.13 -7.29
N LYS A 36 -8.25 -14.38 -8.03
CA LYS A 36 -7.19 -15.34 -7.65
C LYS A 36 -5.98 -14.69 -7.00
N LEU A 37 -5.76 -13.41 -7.26
CA LEU A 37 -4.66 -12.65 -6.70
C LEU A 37 -5.14 -11.26 -6.25
N ASN A 38 -4.44 -10.72 -5.27
CA ASN A 38 -4.66 -9.35 -4.77
C ASN A 38 -3.30 -8.68 -4.75
N ILE A 39 -3.13 -7.61 -5.54
CA ILE A 39 -1.96 -6.77 -5.58
C ILE A 39 -2.33 -5.41 -5.00
N ASP A 40 -1.64 -5.05 -3.94
CA ASP A 40 -1.78 -3.76 -3.28
C ASP A 40 -0.54 -2.91 -3.58
N PRO A 41 -0.63 -1.99 -4.56
CA PRO A 41 0.44 -1.05 -4.83
C PRO A 41 0.47 0.04 -3.77
N GLY A 42 1.67 0.38 -3.35
CA GLY A 42 1.92 1.40 -2.36
C GLY A 42 3.35 1.88 -2.39
N TYR A 43 3.64 2.81 -1.51
CA TYR A 43 4.99 3.30 -1.26
C TYR A 43 5.22 3.39 0.24
N ILE A 44 6.47 3.27 0.62
CA ILE A 44 6.91 3.35 2.00
C ILE A 44 7.91 4.50 2.13
N THR A 45 7.80 5.25 3.21
CA THR A 45 8.70 6.34 3.61
C THR A 45 9.22 6.05 5.01
N PRO A 46 10.25 6.78 5.50
CA PRO A 46 10.71 6.62 6.87
C PRO A 46 9.63 6.80 7.95
N SER A 47 8.52 7.49 7.62
CA SER A 47 7.44 7.81 8.54
C SER A 47 6.15 7.01 8.34
N LYS A 48 5.91 6.42 7.16
CA LYS A 48 4.62 5.76 6.87
C LYS A 48 4.66 4.75 5.72
N LEU A 49 3.69 3.85 5.73
CA LEU A 49 3.30 3.01 4.60
C LEU A 49 1.98 3.53 4.03
N VAL A 50 1.93 3.76 2.73
CA VAL A 50 0.74 4.26 2.02
C VAL A 50 0.37 3.28 0.91
N LEU A 51 -0.92 2.95 0.79
CA LEU A 51 -1.45 2.09 -0.27
C LEU A 51 -2.46 2.82 -1.15
N ALA A 52 -2.61 2.31 -2.37
CA ALA A 52 -3.71 2.65 -3.25
C ALA A 52 -4.89 1.69 -3.03
N THR A 53 -6.10 2.23 -2.92
CA THR A 53 -7.32 1.45 -2.69
C THR A 53 -8.48 2.01 -3.51
N HIS A 54 -9.40 1.14 -3.95
CA HIS A 54 -10.68 1.54 -4.56
C HIS A 54 -11.78 1.70 -3.49
N LYS A 55 -11.46 1.42 -2.23
CA LYS A 55 -12.39 1.56 -1.12
C LYS A 55 -12.25 2.94 -0.48
N ASP A 56 -13.37 3.48 -0.06
CA ASP A 56 -13.44 4.74 0.66
C ASP A 56 -13.58 4.47 2.15
N TYR A 57 -12.50 4.69 2.91
CA TYR A 57 -12.45 4.55 4.37
C TYR A 57 -12.30 5.94 4.99
N ALA A 58 -12.62 6.07 6.28
CA ALA A 58 -12.53 7.36 6.98
C ALA A 58 -11.15 8.05 6.90
N GLY A 59 -10.06 7.31 6.73
CA GLY A 59 -8.70 7.84 6.55
C GLY A 59 -8.21 7.91 5.09
N ALA A 60 -9.07 7.61 4.11
CA ALA A 60 -8.72 7.60 2.71
C ALA A 60 -8.74 9.03 2.12
N ILE A 61 -7.75 9.34 1.30
CA ILE A 61 -7.63 10.61 0.58
C ILE A 61 -7.88 10.32 -0.90
N ALA A 62 -8.85 11.01 -1.48
CA ALA A 62 -9.17 10.87 -2.90
C ALA A 62 -7.96 11.24 -3.77
N LEU A 63 -7.67 10.38 -4.76
CA LEU A 63 -6.72 10.65 -5.83
C LEU A 63 -7.50 10.99 -7.11
N LEU A 64 -7.45 10.09 -8.09
CA LEU A 64 -8.12 10.23 -9.38
C LEU A 64 -8.94 8.97 -9.67
N GLU A 65 -10.03 9.16 -10.42
CA GLU A 65 -10.79 8.08 -11.04
C GLU A 65 -11.29 7.00 -10.06
N GLY A 66 -11.73 7.44 -8.87
CA GLY A 66 -12.28 6.54 -7.84
C GLY A 66 -11.23 5.75 -7.06
N ILE A 67 -9.94 6.05 -7.22
CA ILE A 67 -8.86 5.50 -6.40
C ILE A 67 -8.51 6.49 -5.29
N ASN A 68 -8.27 5.96 -4.09
CA ASN A 68 -7.83 6.69 -2.92
C ASN A 68 -6.44 6.24 -2.48
N ALA A 69 -5.72 7.12 -1.79
CA ALA A 69 -4.55 6.78 -0.99
C ALA A 69 -4.98 6.60 0.46
N ILE A 70 -4.44 5.58 1.14
CA ILE A 70 -4.67 5.35 2.56
C ILE A 70 -3.35 5.08 3.26
N VAL A 71 -3.15 5.73 4.41
CA VAL A 71 -2.02 5.40 5.29
C VAL A 71 -2.39 4.13 6.04
N GLU A 72 -1.60 3.08 5.88
CA GLU A 72 -1.84 1.81 6.57
C GLU A 72 -0.98 1.58 7.79
N LEU A 73 0.24 2.14 7.82
CA LEU A 73 1.09 2.08 9.00
C LEU A 73 1.78 3.43 9.18
N ILE A 74 1.96 3.84 10.43
CA ILE A 74 2.78 5.01 10.79
C ILE A 74 3.96 4.57 11.65
N TYR A 75 5.15 5.12 11.38
CA TYR A 75 6.33 4.83 12.17
C TYR A 75 6.40 5.79 13.35
N HIS A 76 6.26 5.27 14.57
CA HIS A 76 6.29 6.08 15.79
C HIS A 76 6.77 5.27 17.00
N GLY A 77 7.70 5.85 17.76
CA GLY A 77 8.27 5.22 18.94
C GLY A 77 9.10 3.97 18.60
N GLY A 78 9.87 4.01 17.51
CA GLY A 78 10.81 2.95 17.13
C GLY A 78 10.22 1.75 16.37
N THR A 79 8.95 1.80 15.97
CA THR A 79 8.32 0.76 15.15
C THR A 79 7.18 1.34 14.32
N TYR A 80 6.83 0.67 13.22
CA TYR A 80 5.50 0.85 12.63
C TYR A 80 4.40 0.45 13.62
N ARG A 81 3.31 1.20 13.57
CA ARG A 81 2.08 0.98 14.33
C ARG A 81 0.89 0.97 13.39
N GLU A 82 -0.06 0.12 13.71
CA GLU A 82 -1.37 0.08 13.05
C GLU A 82 -2.24 1.29 13.44
N LEU A 83 -3.20 1.58 12.57
CA LEU A 83 -4.27 2.55 12.69
C LEU A 83 -5.60 1.79 12.80
N LEU A 84 -6.68 2.49 13.14
CA LEU A 84 -8.02 1.90 13.34
C LEU A 84 -8.55 1.12 12.13
N TRP A 85 -8.06 1.43 10.93
CA TRP A 85 -8.47 0.81 9.67
C TRP A 85 -7.40 -0.08 9.05
N THR A 86 -6.24 -0.27 9.70
CA THR A 86 -5.17 -1.09 9.15
C THR A 86 -5.64 -2.51 8.94
N TYR A 87 -5.46 -3.02 7.72
CA TYR A 87 -5.73 -4.41 7.43
C TYR A 87 -4.80 -5.35 8.21
N ARG A 88 -5.35 -6.46 8.70
CA ARG A 88 -4.60 -7.48 9.47
C ARG A 88 -3.36 -8.00 8.75
N ASP A 89 -3.43 -8.20 7.43
CA ASP A 89 -2.26 -8.61 6.63
C ASP A 89 -1.07 -7.63 6.76
N TYR A 90 -1.31 -6.36 7.09
CA TYR A 90 -0.27 -5.36 7.27
C TYR A 90 0.19 -5.26 8.72
N SER A 91 -0.72 -5.34 9.69
CA SER A 91 -0.34 -5.30 11.11
C SER A 91 0.42 -6.55 11.54
N ASP A 92 0.03 -7.73 11.06
CA ASP A 92 0.73 -8.99 11.31
C ASP A 92 2.15 -9.01 10.71
N ASN A 93 2.43 -8.13 9.75
CA ASN A 93 3.71 -8.04 9.03
C ASN A 93 4.52 -6.78 9.39
N ILE A 94 4.22 -6.09 10.49
CA ILE A 94 5.01 -4.93 10.98
C ILE A 94 6.53 -5.20 11.04
N PRO A 95 7.02 -6.36 11.54
CA PRO A 95 8.46 -6.65 11.53
C PRO A 95 9.09 -6.59 10.13
N PHE A 96 8.40 -7.13 9.11
CA PHE A 96 8.84 -7.05 7.73
C PHE A 96 8.94 -5.60 7.25
N PHE A 97 7.93 -4.77 7.53
CA PHE A 97 7.98 -3.35 7.13
C PHE A 97 9.05 -2.55 7.87
N ASN A 98 9.32 -2.86 9.15
CA ASN A 98 10.43 -2.28 9.88
C ASN A 98 11.78 -2.59 9.19
N ASP A 99 11.96 -3.80 8.67
CA ASP A 99 13.17 -4.16 7.94
C ASP A 99 13.23 -3.46 6.57
N VAL A 100 12.13 -3.43 5.81
CA VAL A 100 12.04 -2.65 4.55
C VAL A 100 12.41 -1.19 4.77
N ARG A 101 11.95 -0.58 5.88
CA ARG A 101 12.29 0.80 6.25
C ARG A 101 13.78 1.00 6.49
N LYS A 102 14.46 0.08 7.20
CA LYS A 102 15.92 0.16 7.41
C LYS A 102 16.67 0.15 6.06
N TYR A 103 16.22 -0.65 5.11
CA TYR A 103 16.79 -0.65 3.75
C TYR A 103 16.61 0.68 3.01
N MET A 104 15.63 1.52 3.41
CA MET A 104 15.41 2.84 2.81
C MET A 104 16.18 3.97 3.49
N GLU A 105 16.45 3.89 4.80
CA GLU A 105 17.25 4.88 5.52
C GLU A 105 18.71 4.94 5.04
N LEU A 106 19.24 3.83 4.53
CA LEU A 106 20.59 3.76 3.95
C LEU A 106 20.75 4.59 2.64
N TRP A 107 19.70 5.30 2.20
CA TRP A 107 19.66 6.06 0.95
C TRP A 107 19.37 7.55 1.13
N LEU A 108 19.19 8.00 2.38
CA LEU A 108 19.10 9.42 2.76
C LEU A 108 20.45 9.88 3.34
#